data_AF-A0AAV6TP95-F1
#
_entry.id   AF-A0AAV6TP95-F1
#
_cell.length_a   1.000
_cell.length_b   1.000
_cell.length_c   1.000
_cell.angle_alpha   90.00
_cell.angle_beta   90.00
_cell.angle_gamma   90.00
#
_symmetry.space_group_name_H-M   'P 1'
#
loop_
_entity.id
_entity.type
_entity.pdbx_description
1 polymer ?
#
loop_
_entity_poly.entity_id
_entity_poly.type
_entity_poly.pdbx_seq_one_letter_code
_entity_poly.pdbx_strand_id
1 'polypeptide(L)'
;MDDLEDVFINPIINSLMYCIHIKAFVCDAPARAFLKCIKPYNGYYGCERCKQKGLYLGRVTFPVSNSEKRIDRDFVEAANIDSDVESGDDDTDSHIAG
;
A
#
# COMPACT_ATOMS: atom_id res chain seq x y z
N MET A 1 17.14 -5.52 23.57
CA MET A 1 16.73 -4.49 22.59
C MET A 1 15.45 -3.89 23.15
N ASP A 2 15.52 -3.35 24.36
CA ASP A 2 14.35 -3.09 25.22
C ASP A 2 14.23 -1.59 25.54
N ASP A 3 15.33 -0.83 25.39
CA ASP A 3 15.40 0.60 25.72
C ASP A 3 14.47 1.48 24.85
N LEU A 4 14.06 0.98 23.68
CA LEU A 4 13.20 1.72 22.76
C LEU A 4 11.71 1.57 23.10
N GLU A 5 11.29 0.42 23.64
CA GLU A 5 9.89 0.21 24.04
C GLU A 5 9.51 1.09 25.24
N ASP A 6 10.42 1.24 26.20
CA ASP A 6 10.21 2.08 27.38
C ASP A 6 10.03 3.57 27.02
N VAL A 7 10.78 4.07 26.03
CA VAL A 7 10.66 5.46 25.54
C VAL A 7 9.32 5.69 24.83
N PHE A 8 8.82 4.70 24.08
CA PHE A 8 7.53 4.79 23.39
C PHE A 8 6.33 4.71 24.34
N ILE A 9 6.43 3.92 25.42
CA ILE A 9 5.35 3.71 26.40
C ILE A 9 5.34 4.82 27.45
N ASN A 10 6.52 5.33 27.82
CA ASN A 10 6.66 6.41 28.78
C ASN A 10 7.70 7.44 28.28
N PRO A 11 7.26 8.54 27.65
CA PRO A 11 8.17 9.58 27.14
C PRO A 11 8.82 10.42 28.25
N ILE A 12 8.62 10.07 29.53
CA ILE A 12 9.21 10.75 30.69
C ILE A 12 10.35 9.90 31.24
N ILE A 13 11.57 10.33 30.95
CA ILE A 13 12.80 9.71 31.46
C ILE A 13 13.54 10.76 32.27
N ASN A 14 13.87 10.45 33.53
CA ASN A 14 14.53 11.37 34.46
C ASN A 14 13.81 12.73 34.60
N SER A 15 12.47 12.72 34.65
CA SER A 15 11.62 13.93 34.70
C SER A 15 11.71 14.85 33.48
N LEU A 16 12.36 14.42 32.39
CA LEU A 16 12.37 15.12 31.11
C LEU A 16 11.38 14.47 30.16
N MET A 17 10.53 15.29 29.54
CA MET A 17 9.56 14.85 28.54
C MET A 17 10.18 14.90 27.14
N TYR A 18 10.14 13.79 26.43
CA TYR A 18 10.66 13.67 25.07
C TYR A 18 9.52 13.63 24.04
N CYS A 19 9.61 14.50 23.02
CA CYS A 19 8.72 14.46 21.87
C CYS A 19 9.25 13.45 20.84
N ILE A 20 8.51 12.38 20.63
CA ILE A 20 8.89 11.30 19.70
C ILE A 20 8.11 11.50 18.40
N HIS A 21 8.82 11.53 17.28
CA HIS A 21 8.24 11.58 15.95
C HIS A 21 8.67 10.37 15.14
N ILE A 22 7.71 9.52 14.76
CA ILE A 22 7.97 8.38 13.88
C ILE A 22 8.13 8.89 12.45
N LYS A 23 9.29 8.62 11.83
CA LYS A 23 9.56 9.04 10.44
C LYS A 23 9.21 7.98 9.40
N ALA A 24 9.42 6.71 9.71
CA ALA A 24 9.19 5.60 8.78
C ALA A 24 9.07 4.26 9.51
N PHE A 25 8.37 3.33 8.89
CA PHE A 25 8.35 1.91 9.27
C PHE A 25 9.18 1.11 8.25
N VAL A 26 10.13 0.32 8.74
CA VAL A 26 10.91 -0.61 7.93
C VAL A 26 10.44 -2.02 8.25
N CYS A 27 9.89 -2.71 7.25
CA CYS A 27 9.33 -4.04 7.40
C CYS A 27 9.40 -4.81 6.08
N ASP A 28 9.15 -6.11 6.15
CA ASP A 28 9.13 -6.99 4.98
C ASP A 28 7.91 -6.71 4.08
N ALA A 29 7.86 -7.37 2.91
CA ALA A 29 6.78 -7.13 1.95
C ALA A 29 5.37 -7.45 2.49
N PRO A 30 5.15 -8.58 3.21
CA PRO A 30 3.85 -8.87 3.83
C PRO A 30 3.40 -7.84 4.87
N ALA A 31 4.26 -7.46 5.83
CA ALA A 31 3.88 -6.49 6.86
C ALA A 31 3.65 -5.09 6.26
N ARG A 32 4.44 -4.69 5.27
CA ARG A 32 4.24 -3.44 4.54
C ARG A 32 2.92 -3.42 3.76
N ALA A 33 2.56 -4.55 3.14
CA ALA A 33 1.29 -4.68 2.43
C ALA A 33 0.10 -4.57 3.40
N PHE A 34 0.22 -5.19 4.57
CA PHE A 34 -0.75 -5.08 5.65
C PHE A 34 -0.92 -3.63 6.13
N LEU A 35 0.18 -2.95 6.49
CA LEU A 35 0.15 -1.56 6.95
C LEU A 35 -0.44 -0.59 5.92
N LYS A 36 -0.19 -0.84 4.63
CA LYS A 36 -0.68 0.00 3.54
C LYS A 36 -2.03 -0.44 2.98
N CYS A 37 -2.65 -1.48 3.55
CA CYS A 37 -3.88 -2.09 3.06
C CYS A 37 -3.89 -2.32 1.54
N ILE A 38 -2.77 -2.81 1.01
CA ILE A 38 -2.59 -3.13 -0.42
C ILE A 38 -2.52 -4.64 -0.60
N LYS A 39 -2.92 -5.12 -1.78
CA LYS A 39 -2.78 -6.54 -2.11
C LYS A 39 -1.28 -6.86 -2.34
N PRO A 40 -0.72 -7.87 -1.67
CA PRO A 40 0.62 -8.35 -1.97
C PRO A 40 0.62 -9.07 -3.33
N TYR A 41 1.80 -9.26 -3.93
CA TYR A 41 2.09 -10.07 -5.14
C TYR A 41 1.00 -10.11 -6.23
N ASN A 42 1.23 -9.44 -7.37
CA ASN A 42 0.34 -9.46 -8.55
C ASN A 42 -1.11 -9.02 -8.27
N GLY A 43 -1.38 -8.37 -7.14
CA GLY A 43 -2.67 -7.75 -6.90
C GLY A 43 -2.87 -6.49 -7.76
N TYR A 44 -4.05 -6.36 -8.37
CA TYR A 44 -4.40 -5.19 -9.17
C TYR A 44 -4.36 -3.89 -8.35
N TYR A 45 -4.63 -3.92 -7.04
CA TYR A 45 -4.40 -2.77 -6.15
C TYR A 45 -3.14 -2.94 -5.28
N GLY A 46 -2.05 -3.38 -5.90
CA GLY A 46 -0.75 -3.56 -5.23
C GLY A 46 0.16 -2.33 -5.20
N CYS A 47 -0.21 -1.21 -5.84
CA CYS A 47 0.64 0.00 -5.84
C CYS A 47 0.74 0.60 -4.43
N GLU A 48 1.95 0.63 -3.87
CA GLU A 48 2.20 1.12 -2.51
C GLU A 48 2.20 2.66 -2.37
N ARG A 49 2.08 3.38 -3.49
CA ARG A 49 2.17 4.85 -3.55
C ARG A 49 0.90 5.50 -4.08
N CYS A 50 0.12 4.77 -4.86
CA CYS A 50 -0.91 5.31 -5.73
C CYS A 50 -2.18 4.47 -5.70
N LYS A 51 -3.32 5.12 -5.96
CA LYS A 51 -4.66 4.50 -5.97
C LYS A 51 -4.99 3.78 -7.28
N GLN A 52 -4.08 3.77 -8.25
CA GLN A 52 -4.37 3.21 -9.55
C GLN A 52 -4.59 1.69 -9.47
N LYS A 53 -5.57 1.19 -10.23
CA LYS A 53 -5.68 -0.22 -10.55
C LYS A 53 -4.59 -0.58 -11.55
N GLY A 54 -3.89 -1.69 -11.31
CA GLY A 54 -2.87 -2.22 -12.17
C GLY A 54 -3.47 -2.83 -13.44
N LEU A 55 -2.61 -3.02 -14.44
CA LEU A 55 -2.94 -3.69 -15.70
C LEU A 55 -2.12 -4.96 -15.81
N TYR A 56 -2.75 -6.06 -16.23
CA TYR A 56 -2.05 -7.31 -16.47
C TYR A 56 -1.43 -7.33 -17.87
N LEU A 57 -0.10 -7.41 -17.93
CA LEU A 57 0.70 -7.51 -19.16
C LEU A 57 1.75 -8.61 -18.97
N GLY A 58 1.31 -9.86 -18.76
CA GLY A 58 2.17 -10.99 -18.32
C GLY A 58 2.66 -10.91 -16.86
N ARG A 59 2.41 -9.76 -16.23
CA ARG A 59 2.52 -9.45 -14.79
C ARG A 59 1.66 -8.22 -14.52
N VAL A 60 1.28 -7.98 -13.28
CA VAL A 60 0.59 -6.73 -12.93
C VAL A 60 1.57 -5.56 -12.97
N THR A 61 1.20 -4.50 -13.70
CA THR A 61 1.98 -3.28 -13.89
C THR A 61 1.15 -2.04 -13.55
N PHE A 62 1.84 -0.94 -13.25
CA PHE A 62 1.22 0.34 -12.88
C PHE A 62 1.70 1.46 -13.84
N PRO A 63 1.23 1.48 -15.10
CA PRO A 63 1.78 2.35 -16.14
C PRO A 63 1.36 3.82 -16.00
N VAL A 64 0.34 4.13 -15.19
CA VAL A 64 -0.17 5.51 -15.07
C VAL A 64 0.74 6.32 -14.16
N SER A 65 1.49 7.24 -14.75
CA SER A 65 2.43 8.12 -14.05
C SER A 65 1.74 9.25 -13.26
N ASN A 66 0.58 9.73 -13.73
CA ASN A 66 -0.18 10.82 -13.10
C ASN A 66 -1.38 10.30 -12.29
N SER A 67 -1.14 9.31 -11.43
CA SER A 67 -2.18 8.72 -10.58
C SER A 67 -2.28 9.42 -9.23
N GLU A 68 -3.48 9.43 -8.66
CA GLU A 68 -3.71 9.97 -7.32
C GLU A 68 -2.87 9.20 -6.29
N LYS A 69 -2.16 9.95 -5.44
CA LYS A 69 -1.35 9.38 -4.37
C LYS A 69 -2.24 8.88 -3.25
N ARG A 70 -1.82 7.79 -2.62
CA ARG A 70 -2.45 7.34 -1.36
C ARG A 70 -2.16 8.35 -0.26
N ILE A 71 -3.18 8.67 0.52
CA ILE A 71 -3.16 9.49 1.72
C ILE A 71 -3.49 8.61 2.93
N ASP A 72 -3.18 9.10 4.14
CA ASP A 72 -3.32 8.31 5.37
C ASP A 72 -4.74 7.76 5.58
N ARG A 73 -5.76 8.51 5.15
CA ARG A 73 -7.16 8.08 5.22
C ARG A 73 -7.44 6.82 4.40
N ASP A 74 -6.75 6.64 3.27
CA ASP A 74 -6.98 5.48 2.40
C ASP A 74 -6.51 4.17 3.04
N PHE A 75 -5.53 4.24 3.96
CA PHE A 75 -5.05 3.08 4.72
C PHE A 75 -6.06 2.67 5.79
N VAL A 76 -6.79 3.64 6.38
CA VAL A 76 -7.81 3.35 7.40
C VAL A 76 -9.07 2.75 6.77
N GLU A 77 -9.48 3.27 5.62
CA GLU A 77 -10.74 2.89 4.97
C GLU A 77 -10.67 1.57 4.19
N ALA A 78 -9.47 0.99 4.02
CA ALA A 78 -9.23 -0.20 3.20
C ALA A 78 -9.94 -0.15 1.82
N ALA A 79 -10.04 1.06 1.24
CA ALA A 79 -10.92 1.38 0.11
C ALA A 79 -10.57 0.69 -1.23
N ASN A 80 -9.63 -0.25 -1.24
CA ASN A 80 -9.14 -0.97 -2.42
C ASN A 80 -9.20 -2.49 -2.23
N ILE A 81 -10.15 -2.97 -1.43
CA ILE A 81 -10.49 -4.40 -1.39
C ILE A 81 -11.19 -4.73 -2.70
N ASP A 82 -10.46 -5.32 -3.62
CA ASP A 82 -11.07 -6.13 -4.68
C ASP A 82 -11.84 -7.25 -4.01
N SER A 83 -13.18 -7.21 -4.11
CA SER A 83 -13.98 -8.42 -4.07
C SER A 83 -13.50 -9.32 -5.20
N ASP A 84 -13.18 -10.58 -4.89
CA ASP A 84 -12.72 -11.60 -5.84
C ASP A 84 -13.83 -11.90 -6.88
N VAL A 85 -14.06 -10.98 -7.82
CA VAL A 85 -14.80 -11.26 -9.04
C VAL A 85 -13.74 -11.66 -10.05
N GLU A 86 -13.55 -12.97 -10.20
CA GLU A 86 -13.02 -13.57 -11.42
C GLU A 86 -13.91 -13.10 -12.58
N SER A 87 -13.62 -11.91 -13.09
CA SER A 87 -14.22 -11.40 -14.31
C SER A 87 -13.38 -12.02 -15.41
N GLY A 88 -13.93 -13.07 -16.02
CA GLY A 88 -13.35 -13.68 -17.21
C GLY A 88 -12.96 -12.61 -18.21
N ASP A 89 -11.73 -12.74 -18.71
CA ASP A 89 -11.18 -11.93 -19.78
C ASP A 89 -12.09 -12.06 -21.01
N ASP A 90 -12.93 -11.06 -21.27
CA ASP A 90 -13.62 -10.92 -22.56
C ASP A 90 -12.68 -10.12 -23.47
N ASP A 91 -11.73 -10.86 -24.03
CA ASP A 91 -10.87 -10.44 -25.13
C ASP A 91 -11.74 -10.03 -26.33
N THR A 92 -11.90 -8.73 -26.56
CA THR A 92 -12.14 -8.22 -27.92
C THR A 92 -11.07 -7.22 -28.31
N ASP A 93 -10.00 -7.80 -28.85
CA ASP A 93 -9.07 -7.18 -29.78
C ASP A 93 -9.84 -6.43 -30.87
N SER A 94 -9.69 -5.10 -30.88
CA SER A 94 -10.10 -4.26 -32.02
C SER A 94 -8.87 -3.64 -32.67
N HIS A 95 -7.95 -4.49 -33.13
CA HIS A 95 -7.16 -4.19 -34.31
C HIS A 95 -7.98 -4.46 -35.57
N ILE A 96 -8.59 -3.43 -36.15
CA ILE A 96 -8.66 -3.34 -37.61
C ILE A 96 -8.13 -1.96 -38.00
N ALA A 97 -6.86 -1.96 -38.40
CA ALA A 97 -6.34 -1.01 -39.36
C ALA A 97 -7.08 -1.20 -40.68
N GLY A 98 -7.58 -0.10 -41.23
CA GLY A 98 -8.09 0.05 -42.59
C GLY A 98 -7.90 1.50 -43.00
#